data_AF-A0A166NB59-F1
#
_entry.id   AF-A0A166NB59-F1
#
_cell.length_a   1.000
_cell.length_b   1.000
_cell.length_c   1.000
_cell.angle_alpha   90.00
_cell.angle_beta   90.00
_cell.angle_gamma   90.00
#
_symmetry.space_group_name_H-M   'P 1'
#
loop_
_entity.id
_entity.type
_entity.pdbx_description
1 polymer ?
#
loop_
_entity_poly.entity_id
_entity_poly.type
_entity_poly.pdbx_seq_one_letter_code
_entity_poly.pdbx_strand_id
1 'polypeptide(L)'
;MDVDLASVTAMFRTMGLSASAVQAAFNDPRMRDLLGSASPSLPAEDDIASQLQRAREQFEREKRLGPSSRTPVPRAALAMAMDRSRNELQDALKGPGVLQRNTTVGFPKHSSNTPLEQLTPITLSKMQVRRTHFGSYLLCRTYAAPSRFVAISLAIEDTDGQAQMLSVYNLPGAFLASLDTLDELLPPGTVLVLREPTLKMDNEGQNAFIRVDSPTDVVFLTDDHPIARGARWQTNAPRSRLPDTAEAWKERGNVHFKHGRHFAASIA
;
A
#
# COMPACT_ATOMS: atom_id res chain seq x y z
N MET A 1 -3.95 -26.74 24.79
CA MET A 1 -4.44 -25.43 25.27
C MET A 1 -5.94 -25.54 25.20
N ASP A 2 -6.63 -25.55 26.34
CA ASP A 2 -8.09 -25.76 26.35
C ASP A 2 -8.77 -24.53 25.74
N VAL A 3 -9.49 -24.77 24.64
CA VAL A 3 -10.35 -23.75 24.02
C VAL A 3 -11.45 -23.44 25.03
N ASP A 4 -11.57 -22.19 25.45
CA ASP A 4 -12.65 -21.74 26.33
C ASP A 4 -14.00 -21.84 25.60
N LEU A 5 -14.61 -23.01 25.75
CA LEU A 5 -15.83 -23.40 25.09
C LEU A 5 -17.00 -22.47 25.49
N ALA A 6 -16.93 -21.82 26.65
CA ALA A 6 -17.97 -20.90 27.11
C ALA A 6 -17.98 -19.61 26.27
N SER A 7 -16.81 -19.02 26.03
CA SER A 7 -16.66 -17.82 25.20
C SER A 7 -17.04 -18.07 23.74
N VAL A 8 -16.62 -19.21 23.18
CA VAL A 8 -16.96 -19.58 21.80
C VAL A 8 -18.47 -19.84 21.64
N THR A 9 -19.09 -20.48 22.64
CA THR A 9 -20.54 -20.73 22.63
C THR A 9 -21.35 -19.43 22.74
N ALA A 10 -20.88 -18.45 23.50
CA ALA A 10 -21.52 -17.13 23.59
C ALA A 10 -21.48 -16.38 22.25
N MET A 11 -20.33 -16.44 21.56
CA MET A 11 -20.12 -15.81 20.26
C MET A 11 -20.95 -16.44 19.13
N PHE A 12 -21.22 -17.75 19.17
CA PHE A 12 -22.07 -18.39 18.17
C PHE A 12 -23.57 -18.18 18.41
N ARG A 13 -23.98 -17.98 19.67
CA ARG A 13 -25.37 -17.62 20.00
C ARG A 13 -25.75 -16.25 19.45
N THR A 14 -24.84 -15.27 19.45
CA THR A 14 -25.10 -13.94 18.86
C THR A 14 -25.23 -14.00 17.34
N MET A 15 -24.70 -15.03 16.68
CA MET A 15 -24.89 -15.32 15.25
C MET A 15 -26.14 -16.16 14.95
N GLY A 16 -26.99 -16.43 15.94
CA GLY A 16 -28.24 -17.18 15.77
C GLY A 16 -28.07 -18.70 15.66
N LEU A 17 -26.89 -19.23 15.96
CA LEU A 17 -26.64 -20.68 15.94
C LEU A 17 -26.99 -21.30 17.30
N SER A 18 -27.67 -22.45 17.25
CA SER A 18 -28.06 -23.17 18.46
C SER A 18 -26.87 -23.83 19.14
N ALA A 19 -26.92 -23.95 20.48
CA ALA A 19 -25.86 -24.60 21.25
C ALA A 19 -25.61 -26.06 20.82
N SER A 20 -26.64 -26.75 20.32
CA SER A 20 -26.53 -28.12 19.79
C SER A 20 -25.78 -28.18 18.46
N ALA A 21 -25.96 -27.18 17.59
CA ALA A 21 -25.21 -27.08 16.32
C ALA A 21 -23.73 -26.79 16.58
N VAL A 22 -23.42 -25.95 17.57
CA VAL A 22 -22.04 -25.65 18.00
C VAL A 22 -21.37 -26.91 18.57
N GLN A 23 -22.05 -27.65 19.45
CA GLN A 23 -21.50 -28.88 20.03
C GLN A 23 -21.26 -29.97 18.97
N ALA A 24 -22.16 -30.10 17.98
CA ALA A 24 -21.98 -31.00 16.86
C ALA A 24 -20.76 -30.62 16.00
N ALA A 25 -20.56 -29.34 15.74
CA ALA A 25 -19.40 -28.83 15.01
C ALA A 25 -18.08 -29.07 15.76
N PHE A 26 -18.04 -28.89 17.08
CA PHE A 26 -16.85 -29.17 17.90
C PHE A 26 -16.47 -30.65 17.98
N ASN A 27 -17.43 -31.54 17.73
CA ASN A 27 -17.19 -32.98 17.68
C ASN A 27 -16.78 -33.48 16.29
N ASP A 28 -16.86 -32.63 15.25
CA ASP A 28 -16.35 -32.95 13.92
C ASP A 28 -14.82 -32.86 13.90
N PRO A 29 -14.10 -33.95 13.58
CA PRO A 29 -12.64 -33.97 13.51
C PRO A 29 -12.04 -32.90 12.57
N ARG A 30 -12.73 -32.57 11.48
CA ARG A 30 -12.28 -31.57 10.50
C ARG A 30 -12.33 -30.15 11.07
N MET A 31 -13.28 -29.91 11.98
CA MET A 31 -13.47 -28.61 12.61
C MET A 31 -12.52 -28.41 13.80
N ARG A 32 -12.15 -29.49 14.49
CA ARG A 32 -11.07 -29.46 15.50
C ARG A 32 -9.72 -29.09 14.91
N ASP A 33 -9.39 -29.56 13.70
CA ASP A 33 -8.17 -29.15 13.00
C ASP A 33 -8.21 -27.68 12.55
N LEU A 34 -9.36 -27.20 12.06
CA LEU A 34 -9.58 -25.80 11.72
C LEU A 34 -9.51 -24.85 12.95
N LEU A 35 -10.01 -25.28 14.11
CA LEU A 35 -9.95 -24.52 15.36
C LEU A 35 -8.58 -24.65 16.07
N GLY A 36 -7.92 -25.80 15.96
CA GLY A 36 -6.59 -26.05 16.50
C GLY A 36 -5.48 -25.34 15.71
N SER A 37 -5.71 -25.07 14.42
CA SER A 37 -4.87 -24.20 13.58
C SER A 37 -5.22 -22.72 13.69
N ALA A 38 -6.36 -22.37 14.29
CA ALA A 38 -6.73 -21.00 14.59
C ALA A 38 -6.04 -20.51 15.87
N SER A 39 -4.76 -20.18 15.76
CA SER A 39 -4.19 -19.04 16.48
C SER A 39 -3.67 -18.06 15.44
N PRO A 40 -4.27 -16.86 15.42
CA PRO A 40 -3.78 -15.80 16.28
C PRO A 40 -4.91 -15.25 17.14
N SER A 41 -4.57 -14.76 18.33
CA SER A 41 -5.42 -13.85 19.09
C SER A 41 -5.94 -12.79 18.13
N LEU A 42 -7.23 -12.87 17.78
CA LEU A 42 -7.95 -11.67 17.39
C LEU A 42 -7.68 -10.67 18.52
N PRO A 43 -7.21 -9.44 18.22
CA PRO A 43 -7.15 -8.43 19.26
C PRO A 43 -8.52 -8.40 19.93
N ALA A 44 -8.56 -8.51 21.27
CA ALA A 44 -9.81 -8.50 22.01
C ALA A 44 -10.68 -7.34 21.51
N GLU A 45 -12.01 -7.45 21.51
CA GLU A 45 -12.88 -6.37 21.01
C GLU A 45 -12.53 -5.01 21.64
N ASP A 46 -12.08 -5.02 22.90
CA ASP A 46 -11.55 -3.87 23.62
C ASP A 46 -10.31 -3.24 22.96
N ASP A 47 -9.43 -4.02 22.32
CA ASP A 47 -8.26 -3.55 21.59
C ASP A 47 -8.65 -2.94 20.23
N ILE A 48 -9.60 -3.53 19.48
CA ILE A 48 -10.09 -2.94 18.22
C ILE A 48 -10.83 -1.62 18.48
N ALA A 49 -11.73 -1.60 19.47
CA ALA A 49 -12.46 -0.40 19.86
C ALA A 49 -11.50 0.71 20.33
N SER A 50 -10.50 0.35 21.14
CA SER A 50 -9.45 1.28 21.57
C SER A 50 -8.63 1.83 20.41
N GLN A 51 -8.23 0.98 19.45
CA GLN A 51 -7.49 1.40 18.27
C GLN A 51 -8.31 2.36 17.40
N LEU A 52 -9.59 2.06 17.17
CA LEU A 52 -10.50 2.94 16.43
C LEU A 52 -10.70 4.27 17.14
N GLN A 53 -10.85 4.27 18.47
CA GLN A 53 -11.00 5.48 19.27
C GLN A 53 -9.74 6.35 19.19
N ARG A 54 -8.54 5.78 19.35
CA ARG A 54 -7.26 6.50 19.17
C ARG A 54 -7.14 7.07 17.77
N ALA A 55 -7.45 6.29 16.74
CA ALA A 55 -7.39 6.76 15.35
C ALA A 55 -8.40 7.88 15.07
N ARG A 56 -9.58 7.85 15.71
CA ARG A 56 -10.59 8.91 15.63
C ARG A 56 -10.12 10.19 16.32
N GLU A 57 -9.64 10.10 17.55
CA GLU A 57 -9.10 11.24 18.31
C GLU A 57 -7.93 11.89 17.58
N GLN A 58 -7.04 11.06 17.05
CA GLN A 58 -5.95 11.47 16.17
C GLN A 58 -6.48 12.25 14.98
N PHE A 59 -7.44 11.69 14.25
CA PHE A 59 -7.98 12.30 13.05
C PHE A 59 -8.65 13.66 13.36
N GLU A 60 -9.45 13.74 14.42
CA GLU A 60 -10.06 15.00 14.86
C GLU A 60 -9.00 16.06 15.22
N ARG A 61 -7.89 15.63 15.83
CA ARG A 61 -6.78 16.53 16.11
C ARG A 61 -6.09 17.00 14.84
N GLU A 62 -5.74 16.10 13.93
CA GLU A 62 -5.13 16.45 12.64
C GLU A 62 -6.04 17.37 11.81
N LYS A 63 -7.36 17.18 11.86
CA LYS A 63 -8.33 18.05 11.16
C LYS A 63 -8.34 19.49 11.69
N ARG A 64 -8.06 19.68 12.98
CA ARG A 64 -7.92 21.01 13.59
C ARG A 64 -6.59 21.68 13.24
N LEU A 65 -5.57 20.88 12.88
CA LEU A 65 -4.27 21.38 12.45
C LEU A 65 -4.34 21.78 10.98
N GLY A 66 -3.93 23.00 10.67
CA GLY A 66 -3.79 23.46 9.29
C GLY A 66 -2.65 22.76 8.53
N PRO A 67 -2.51 23.00 7.22
CA PRO A 67 -1.36 22.53 6.45
C PRO A 67 -0.04 22.98 7.08
N SER A 68 0.93 22.08 7.17
CA SER A 68 2.29 22.42 7.62
C SER A 68 3.34 21.78 6.73
N SER A 69 4.57 22.27 6.79
CA SER A 69 5.69 21.62 6.10
C SER A 69 5.86 20.18 6.58
N ARG A 70 6.27 19.30 5.66
CA ARG A 70 6.66 17.93 6.00
C ARG A 70 8.05 17.90 6.64
N THR A 71 8.32 16.88 7.43
CA THR A 71 9.67 16.51 7.84
C THR A 71 10.35 15.75 6.69
N PRO A 72 11.53 16.19 6.21
CA PRO A 72 12.28 15.45 5.20
C PRO A 72 12.63 14.03 5.69
N VAL A 73 12.42 13.04 4.82
CA VAL A 73 12.76 11.65 5.11
C VAL A 73 14.11 11.32 4.46
N PRO A 74 15.12 10.83 5.21
CA PRO A 74 16.38 10.41 4.61
C PRO A 74 16.17 9.24 3.64
N ARG A 75 16.68 9.37 2.41
CA ARG A 75 16.54 8.37 1.35
C ARG A 75 16.99 6.97 1.76
N ALA A 76 18.14 6.86 2.42
CA ALA A 76 18.66 5.58 2.92
C ALA A 76 17.78 4.97 4.01
N ALA A 77 17.24 5.79 4.92
CA ALA A 77 16.35 5.32 5.98
C ALA A 77 15.03 4.78 5.41
N LEU A 78 14.48 5.45 4.39
CA LEU A 78 13.27 4.97 3.73
C LEU A 78 13.51 3.68 2.94
N ALA A 79 14.65 3.53 2.26
CA ALA A 79 15.02 2.26 1.64
C ALA A 79 15.10 1.11 2.66
N MET A 80 15.77 1.34 3.80
CA MET A 80 15.85 0.34 4.88
C MET A 80 14.47 -0.01 5.46
N ALA A 81 13.56 0.97 5.56
CA ALA A 81 12.20 0.74 5.99
C ALA A 81 11.40 -0.11 4.97
N MET A 82 11.61 0.10 3.67
CA MET A 82 11.01 -0.73 2.62
C MET A 82 11.52 -2.18 2.70
N ASP A 83 12.83 -2.38 2.84
CA ASP A 83 13.41 -3.72 2.95
C ASP A 83 12.89 -4.46 4.19
N ARG A 84 12.80 -3.75 5.33
CA ARG A 84 12.21 -4.31 6.55
C ARG A 84 10.75 -4.72 6.33
N SER A 85 9.94 -3.84 5.75
CA SER A 85 8.53 -4.12 5.45
C SER A 85 8.37 -5.34 4.53
N ARG A 86 9.25 -5.50 3.52
CA ARG A 86 9.24 -6.68 2.65
C ARG A 86 9.59 -7.96 3.40
N ASN A 87 10.62 -7.92 4.25
CA ASN A 87 11.02 -9.09 5.05
C ASN A 87 9.91 -9.51 6.01
N GLU A 88 9.31 -8.56 6.73
CA GLU A 88 8.16 -8.81 7.61
C GLU A 88 6.98 -9.42 6.85
N LEU A 89 6.68 -8.90 5.65
CA LEU A 89 5.66 -9.49 4.80
C LEU A 89 6.03 -10.92 4.35
N GLN A 90 7.27 -11.13 3.92
CA GLN A 90 7.71 -12.44 3.45
C GLN A 90 7.63 -13.48 4.56
N ASP A 91 8.01 -13.13 5.77
CA ASP A 91 7.91 -14.01 6.94
C ASP A 91 6.46 -14.26 7.32
N ALA A 92 5.62 -13.23 7.31
CA ALA A 92 4.19 -13.37 7.56
C ALA A 92 3.48 -14.27 6.52
N LEU A 93 3.90 -14.24 5.25
CA LEU A 93 3.36 -15.10 4.20
C LEU A 93 3.80 -16.57 4.30
N LYS A 94 4.92 -16.86 4.99
CA LYS A 94 5.40 -18.22 5.24
C LYS A 94 4.79 -18.84 6.51
N GLY A 95 4.33 -18.00 7.44
CA GLY A 95 3.75 -18.44 8.70
C GLY A 95 2.40 -19.16 8.52
N PRO A 96 2.00 -20.00 9.48
CA PRO A 96 0.71 -20.70 9.43
C PRO A 96 -0.50 -19.80 9.71
N GLY A 97 -0.28 -18.54 10.10
CA GLY A 97 -1.33 -17.59 10.50
C GLY A 97 -1.98 -16.86 9.33
N VAL A 98 -3.22 -16.39 9.54
CA VAL A 98 -3.92 -15.50 8.60
C VAL A 98 -3.40 -14.08 8.78
N LEU A 99 -2.91 -13.48 7.68
CA LEU A 99 -2.47 -12.08 7.69
C LEU A 99 -3.68 -11.14 7.73
N GLN A 100 -4.01 -10.65 8.92
CA GLN A 100 -5.00 -9.59 9.09
C GLN A 100 -4.36 -8.21 8.87
N ARG A 101 -5.03 -7.36 8.09
CA ARG A 101 -4.62 -5.96 7.89
C ARG A 101 -5.82 -5.04 7.96
N ASN A 102 -5.66 -3.95 8.69
CA ASN A 102 -6.71 -2.95 8.87
C ASN A 102 -6.24 -1.62 8.26
N THR A 103 -7.16 -0.86 7.68
CA THR A 103 -6.94 0.54 7.28
C THR A 103 -8.05 1.39 7.85
N THR A 104 -7.69 2.52 8.44
CA THR A 104 -8.66 3.51 8.94
C THR A 104 -8.84 4.60 7.89
N VAL A 105 -10.09 4.86 7.51
CA VAL A 105 -10.44 5.90 6.53
C VAL A 105 -10.97 7.11 7.31
N GLY A 106 -10.13 8.13 7.46
CA GLY A 106 -10.51 9.42 8.06
C GLY A 106 -10.30 10.60 7.12
N PHE A 107 -9.19 10.61 6.37
CA PHE A 107 -8.88 11.70 5.44
C PHE A 107 -9.85 11.66 4.24
N PRO A 108 -10.35 12.81 3.75
CA PRO A 108 -11.19 12.85 2.56
C PRO A 108 -10.51 12.14 1.39
N LYS A 109 -11.21 11.20 0.76
CA LYS A 109 -10.71 10.54 -0.45
C LYS A 109 -10.62 11.56 -1.57
N HIS A 110 -9.60 11.43 -2.39
CA HIS A 110 -9.39 12.27 -3.56
C HIS A 110 -9.25 11.41 -4.82
N SER A 111 -9.78 11.92 -5.92
CA SER A 111 -9.49 11.46 -7.28
C SER A 111 -9.39 12.69 -8.17
N SER A 112 -8.36 12.76 -9.01
CA SER A 112 -8.15 13.88 -9.92
C SER A 112 -8.95 13.72 -11.21
N ASN A 113 -9.76 14.72 -11.52
CA ASN A 113 -10.45 14.86 -12.80
C ASN A 113 -9.69 15.76 -13.80
N THR A 114 -8.60 16.39 -13.33
CA THR A 114 -7.82 17.34 -14.13
C THR A 114 -6.81 16.57 -15.00
N PRO A 115 -6.80 16.79 -16.33
CA PRO A 115 -5.78 16.20 -17.21
C PRO A 115 -4.38 16.65 -16.82
N LEU A 116 -3.37 15.79 -17.03
CA LEU A 116 -1.99 16.07 -16.64
C LEU A 116 -1.45 17.36 -17.27
N GLU A 117 -1.85 17.66 -18.49
CA GLU A 117 -1.42 18.82 -19.27
C GLU A 117 -1.90 20.15 -18.68
N GLN A 118 -2.91 20.11 -17.80
CA GLN A 118 -3.47 21.28 -17.11
C GLN A 118 -2.92 21.44 -15.69
N LEU A 119 -2.09 20.50 -15.24
CA LEU A 119 -1.49 20.53 -13.91
C LEU A 119 -0.12 21.21 -13.93
N THR A 120 0.24 21.85 -12.81
CA THR A 120 1.54 22.50 -12.64
C THR A 120 2.49 21.62 -11.81
N PRO A 121 3.80 21.58 -12.11
CA PRO A 121 4.72 20.76 -11.34
C PRO A 121 4.87 21.27 -9.90
N ILE A 122 4.87 20.35 -8.94
CA ILE A 122 5.24 20.58 -7.54
C ILE A 122 6.36 19.61 -7.13
N THR A 123 7.26 20.07 -6.26
CA THR A 123 8.30 19.23 -5.64
C THR A 123 7.92 18.90 -4.20
N LEU A 124 8.47 17.81 -3.65
CA LEU A 124 8.21 17.38 -2.28
C LEU A 124 8.60 18.44 -1.26
N SER A 125 9.60 19.27 -1.53
CA SER A 125 10.02 20.38 -0.67
C SER A 125 8.92 21.45 -0.50
N LYS A 126 8.04 21.61 -1.48
CA LYS A 126 6.92 22.57 -1.47
C LYS A 126 5.60 21.98 -0.98
N MET A 127 5.54 20.67 -0.77
CA MET A 127 4.32 20.00 -0.31
C MET A 127 4.11 20.18 1.19
N GLN A 128 2.84 20.26 1.58
CA GLN A 128 2.41 20.38 2.97
C GLN A 128 1.63 19.13 3.41
N VAL A 129 1.86 18.69 4.65
CA VAL A 129 1.05 17.62 5.25
C VAL A 129 -0.37 18.11 5.52
N ARG A 130 -1.32 17.17 5.57
CA ARG A 130 -2.77 17.41 5.70
C ARG A 130 -3.36 18.19 4.54
N ARG A 131 -2.79 18.03 3.34
CA ARG A 131 -3.21 18.79 2.15
C ARG A 131 -3.21 17.94 0.89
N THR A 132 -4.27 18.12 0.11
CA THR A 132 -4.34 17.74 -1.30
C THR A 132 -3.88 18.94 -2.15
N HIS A 133 -2.93 18.71 -3.05
CA HIS A 133 -2.33 19.77 -3.86
C HIS A 133 -3.05 19.90 -5.20
N PHE A 134 -4.27 20.43 -5.17
CA PHE A 134 -5.10 20.67 -6.36
C PHE A 134 -4.37 21.54 -7.40
N GLY A 135 -4.60 21.26 -8.69
CA GLY A 135 -3.94 21.94 -9.81
C GLY A 135 -2.43 21.66 -9.93
N SER A 136 -1.89 20.73 -9.14
CA SER A 136 -0.48 20.36 -9.17
C SER A 136 -0.27 18.89 -9.53
N TYR A 137 0.90 18.55 -10.10
CA TYR A 137 1.37 17.18 -10.25
C TYR A 137 2.76 17.01 -9.66
N LEU A 138 3.04 15.84 -9.07
CA LEU A 138 4.37 15.48 -8.59
C LEU A 138 5.02 14.50 -9.57
N LEU A 139 6.14 14.90 -10.17
CA LEU A 139 7.03 14.00 -10.90
C LEU A 139 7.96 13.30 -9.91
N CYS A 140 7.98 11.97 -9.93
CA CYS A 140 8.82 11.19 -9.05
C CYS A 140 9.26 9.88 -9.71
N ARG A 141 10.21 9.18 -9.09
CA ARG A 141 10.59 7.83 -9.49
C ARG A 141 10.77 6.93 -8.28
N THR A 142 10.52 5.64 -8.46
CA THR A 142 10.83 4.63 -7.43
C THR A 142 12.34 4.41 -7.34
N TYR A 143 12.86 4.10 -6.15
CA TYR A 143 14.29 3.80 -5.99
C TYR A 143 14.60 2.61 -5.07
N ALA A 144 13.59 2.03 -4.43
CA ALA A 144 13.69 0.79 -3.66
C ALA A 144 12.61 -0.19 -4.11
N ALA A 145 12.77 -1.47 -3.77
CA ALA A 145 11.79 -2.49 -4.11
C ALA A 145 10.42 -2.18 -3.45
N PRO A 146 9.29 -2.39 -4.16
CA PRO A 146 7.97 -2.10 -3.62
C PRO A 146 7.65 -2.98 -2.42
N SER A 147 6.71 -2.60 -1.57
CA SER A 147 6.13 -3.51 -0.57
C SER A 147 4.61 -3.44 -0.68
N ARG A 148 3.90 -4.25 0.10
CA ARG A 148 2.46 -4.05 0.29
C ARG A 148 2.04 -4.22 1.73
N PHE A 149 1.06 -3.41 2.10
CA PHE A 149 0.24 -3.63 3.28
C PHE A 149 -1.22 -3.75 2.81
N VAL A 150 -2.04 -2.74 3.06
CA VAL A 150 -3.37 -2.59 2.42
C VAL A 150 -3.26 -1.89 1.05
N ALA A 151 -2.25 -1.03 0.90
CA ALA A 151 -1.87 -0.39 -0.35
C ALA A 151 -0.52 -0.94 -0.84
N ILE A 152 -0.20 -0.66 -2.11
CA ILE A 152 1.16 -0.80 -2.60
C ILE A 152 1.98 0.36 -2.04
N SER A 153 3.07 0.02 -1.37
CA SER A 153 3.99 0.98 -0.76
C SER A 153 5.22 1.12 -1.65
N LEU A 154 5.59 2.36 -1.94
CA LEU A 154 6.70 2.72 -2.81
C LEU A 154 7.58 3.76 -2.10
N ALA A 155 8.89 3.55 -2.12
CA ALA A 155 9.84 4.61 -1.83
C ALA A 155 10.10 5.40 -3.12
N ILE A 156 9.64 6.66 -3.12
CA ILE A 156 9.81 7.56 -4.25
C ILE A 156 10.74 8.72 -3.92
N GLU A 157 11.39 9.24 -4.94
CA GLU A 157 12.12 10.51 -4.87
C GLU A 157 11.65 11.46 -5.98
N ASP A 158 11.71 12.76 -5.72
CA ASP A 158 11.45 13.80 -6.72
C ASP A 158 12.75 14.27 -7.41
N THR A 159 12.63 15.25 -8.29
CA THR A 159 13.77 15.83 -9.01
C THR A 159 14.76 16.53 -8.08
N ASP A 160 14.33 17.01 -6.92
CA ASP A 160 15.18 17.66 -5.90
C ASP A 160 15.94 16.62 -5.04
N GLY A 161 15.77 15.32 -5.32
CA GLY A 161 16.38 14.23 -4.56
C GLY A 161 15.74 14.02 -3.18
N GLN A 162 14.57 14.62 -2.94
CA GLN A 162 13.83 14.43 -1.71
C GLN A 162 13.09 13.10 -1.75
N ALA A 163 13.12 12.36 -0.65
CA ALA A 163 12.43 11.09 -0.54
C ALA A 163 11.09 11.22 0.21
N GLN A 164 10.13 10.38 -0.17
CA GLN A 164 8.85 10.26 0.50
C GLN A 164 8.24 8.87 0.27
N MET A 165 7.55 8.34 1.28
CA MET A 165 6.72 7.14 1.13
C MET A 165 5.46 7.48 0.30
N LEU A 166 5.15 6.65 -0.70
CA LEU A 166 3.94 6.68 -1.49
C LEU A 166 3.12 5.40 -1.26
N SER A 167 1.83 5.56 -0.97
CA SER A 167 0.87 4.47 -0.80
C SER A 167 -0.22 4.58 -1.86
N VAL A 168 -0.22 3.65 -2.82
CA VAL A 168 -1.20 3.56 -3.91
C VAL A 168 -2.24 2.51 -3.57
N TYR A 169 -3.48 2.95 -3.36
CA TYR A 169 -4.62 2.08 -3.08
C TYR A 169 -5.29 1.65 -4.37
N ASN A 170 -5.96 0.49 -4.30
CA ASN A 170 -6.82 -0.01 -5.36
C ASN A 170 -6.13 -0.19 -6.72
N LEU A 171 -4.80 -0.36 -6.75
CA LEU A 171 -4.08 -0.67 -7.98
C LEU A 171 -4.55 -2.05 -8.49
N PRO A 172 -5.17 -2.13 -9.68
CA PRO A 172 -5.84 -3.35 -10.15
C PRO A 172 -4.92 -4.57 -10.11
N GLY A 173 -5.38 -5.63 -9.45
CA GLY A 173 -4.68 -6.91 -9.30
C GLY A 173 -3.41 -6.89 -8.43
N ALA A 174 -2.88 -5.72 -8.05
CA ALA A 174 -1.66 -5.63 -7.26
C ALA A 174 -1.87 -6.02 -5.77
N PHE A 175 -3.10 -5.93 -5.26
CA PHE A 175 -3.39 -6.18 -3.84
C PHE A 175 -3.00 -7.58 -3.35
N LEU A 176 -3.21 -8.62 -4.18
CA LEU A 176 -2.84 -10.01 -3.90
C LEU A 176 -1.58 -10.47 -4.64
N ALA A 177 -0.91 -9.55 -5.35
CA ALA A 177 0.30 -9.88 -6.07
C ALA A 177 1.40 -10.38 -5.12
N SER A 178 2.19 -11.35 -5.60
CA SER A 178 3.42 -11.76 -4.94
C SER A 178 4.43 -10.61 -4.96
N LEU A 179 5.38 -10.63 -4.03
CA LEU A 179 6.48 -9.67 -4.00
C LEU A 179 7.26 -9.66 -5.32
N ASP A 180 7.51 -10.82 -5.92
CA ASP A 180 8.17 -10.94 -7.23
C ASP A 180 7.35 -10.29 -8.35
N THR A 181 6.02 -10.43 -8.32
CA THR A 181 5.16 -9.77 -9.31
C THR A 181 5.15 -8.25 -9.12
N LEU A 182 5.26 -7.78 -7.88
CA LEU A 182 5.40 -6.34 -7.62
C LEU A 182 6.75 -5.81 -8.11
N ASP A 183 7.84 -6.56 -7.94
CA ASP A 183 9.16 -6.19 -8.48
C ASP A 183 9.13 -6.07 -10.00
N GLU A 184 8.31 -6.90 -10.64
CA GLU A 184 8.09 -6.87 -12.08
C GLU A 184 7.24 -5.67 -12.52
N LEU A 185 6.17 -5.35 -11.78
CA LEU A 185 5.25 -4.27 -12.11
C LEU A 185 5.83 -2.87 -11.82
N LEU A 186 6.56 -2.75 -10.72
CA LEU A 186 7.03 -1.47 -10.17
C LEU A 186 8.52 -1.54 -9.78
N PRO A 187 9.42 -1.92 -10.71
CA PRO A 187 10.85 -2.01 -10.42
C PRO A 187 11.40 -0.64 -9.99
N PRO A 188 12.50 -0.61 -9.21
CA PRO A 188 13.25 0.62 -8.98
C PRO A 188 13.61 1.31 -10.30
N GLY A 189 13.47 2.63 -10.34
CA GLY A 189 13.66 3.45 -11.53
C GLY A 189 12.37 3.75 -12.30
N THR A 190 11.22 3.21 -11.89
CA THR A 190 9.94 3.48 -12.54
C THR A 190 9.58 4.95 -12.35
N VAL A 191 9.42 5.69 -13.45
CA VAL A 191 9.06 7.12 -13.45
C VAL A 191 7.54 7.27 -13.43
N LEU A 192 7.05 8.08 -12.51
CA LEU A 192 5.64 8.25 -12.20
C LEU A 192 5.30 9.73 -12.13
N VAL A 193 4.09 10.08 -12.53
CA VAL A 193 3.45 11.35 -12.17
C VAL A 193 2.23 11.08 -11.30
N LEU A 194 2.15 11.81 -10.19
CA LEU A 194 0.99 11.80 -9.31
C LEU A 194 0.16 13.07 -9.56
N ARG A 195 -1.09 12.90 -10.00
CA ARG A 195 -2.03 14.01 -10.19
C ARG A 195 -2.60 14.42 -8.84
N GLU A 196 -2.56 15.72 -8.54
CA GLU A 196 -3.12 16.36 -7.34
C GLU A 196 -2.79 15.60 -6.03
N PRO A 197 -1.50 15.36 -5.73
CA PRO A 197 -1.08 14.44 -4.69
C PRO A 197 -1.53 14.90 -3.29
N THR A 198 -2.01 13.94 -2.50
CA THR A 198 -2.39 14.16 -1.10
C THR A 198 -1.29 13.70 -0.17
N LEU A 199 -0.73 14.62 0.61
CA LEU A 199 0.24 14.31 1.65
C LEU A 199 -0.45 14.38 3.01
N LYS A 200 -0.46 13.27 3.74
CA LYS A 200 -1.11 13.17 5.06
C LYS A 200 -0.20 12.48 6.07
N MET A 201 -0.57 12.60 7.35
CA MET A 201 0.06 11.86 8.43
C MET A 201 -0.54 10.46 8.54
N ASP A 202 0.24 9.51 9.03
CA ASP A 202 -0.23 8.19 9.47
C ASP A 202 -1.22 8.29 10.65
N ASN A 203 -1.76 7.14 11.04
CA ASN A 203 -2.74 7.07 12.12
C ASN A 203 -2.15 7.40 13.49
N GLU A 204 -0.83 7.52 13.60
CA GLU A 204 -0.12 7.88 14.83
C GLU A 204 0.35 9.34 14.83
N GLY A 205 0.32 10.01 13.67
CA GLY A 205 0.79 11.38 13.50
C GLY A 205 2.31 11.50 13.48
N GLN A 206 3.02 10.40 13.25
CA GLN A 206 4.48 10.35 13.33
C GLN A 206 5.11 10.50 11.95
N ASN A 207 4.56 9.81 10.96
CA ASN A 207 5.13 9.79 9.62
C ASN A 207 4.16 10.40 8.60
N ALA A 208 4.69 11.29 7.77
CA ALA A 208 3.99 11.76 6.58
C ALA A 208 4.14 10.75 5.45
N PHE A 209 3.11 10.58 4.62
CA PHE A 209 3.17 9.78 3.39
C PHE A 209 2.18 10.32 2.35
N ILE A 210 2.51 10.10 1.08
CA ILE A 210 1.61 10.43 -0.03
C ILE A 210 0.60 9.32 -0.16
N ARG A 211 -0.69 9.67 -0.12
CA ARG A 211 -1.80 8.74 -0.33
C ARG A 211 -2.40 8.99 -1.70
N VAL A 212 -2.56 7.92 -2.46
CA VAL A 212 -3.33 7.91 -3.71
C VAL A 212 -4.47 6.92 -3.56
N ASP A 213 -5.71 7.42 -3.57
CA ASP A 213 -6.91 6.58 -3.40
C ASP A 213 -7.40 5.99 -4.72
N SER A 214 -7.26 6.73 -5.83
CA SER A 214 -7.60 6.26 -7.17
C SER A 214 -6.34 5.94 -7.97
N PRO A 215 -6.19 4.72 -8.52
CA PRO A 215 -5.04 4.39 -9.35
C PRO A 215 -4.98 5.23 -10.64
N THR A 216 -6.09 5.84 -11.06
CA THR A 216 -6.11 6.75 -12.22
C THR A 216 -5.28 8.02 -12.00
N ASP A 217 -4.96 8.37 -10.76
CA ASP A 217 -4.13 9.53 -10.44
C ASP A 217 -2.63 9.24 -10.57
N VAL A 218 -2.26 7.97 -10.76
CA VAL A 218 -0.89 7.54 -11.05
C VAL A 218 -0.73 7.39 -12.56
N VAL A 219 0.15 8.20 -13.14
CA VAL A 219 0.51 8.11 -14.56
C VAL A 219 1.93 7.54 -14.66
N PHE A 220 2.05 6.38 -15.30
CA PHE A 220 3.34 5.76 -15.58
C PHE A 220 3.94 6.40 -16.82
N LEU A 221 5.16 6.93 -16.70
CA LEU A 221 5.85 7.57 -17.82
C LEU A 221 6.89 6.62 -18.38
N THR A 222 6.90 6.50 -19.70
CA THR A 222 8.00 5.95 -20.47
C THR A 222 9.13 6.98 -20.57
N ASP A 223 10.35 6.50 -20.83
CA ASP A 223 11.55 7.36 -20.93
C ASP A 223 11.45 8.39 -22.07
N ASP A 224 10.62 8.14 -23.08
CA ASP A 224 10.36 9.04 -24.20
C ASP A 224 9.25 10.06 -23.91
N HIS A 225 8.56 10.01 -22.76
CA HIS A 225 7.57 11.03 -22.43
C HIS A 225 8.26 12.40 -22.23
N PRO A 226 7.73 13.54 -22.75
CA PRO A 226 8.39 14.84 -22.64
C PRO A 226 8.74 15.27 -21.20
N ILE A 227 7.85 15.00 -20.24
CA ILE A 227 8.09 15.26 -18.81
C ILE A 227 9.27 14.42 -18.28
N ALA A 228 9.36 13.15 -18.65
CA ALA A 228 10.43 12.26 -18.23
C ALA A 228 11.77 12.66 -18.86
N ARG A 229 11.79 12.98 -20.17
CA ARG A 229 12.98 13.47 -20.88
C ARG A 229 13.53 14.78 -20.32
N GLY A 230 12.64 15.68 -19.88
CA GLY A 230 13.01 16.95 -19.26
C GLY A 230 13.51 16.83 -17.82
N ALA A 231 13.32 15.68 -17.18
CA ALA A 231 13.63 15.49 -15.76
C ALA A 231 15.14 15.48 -15.51
N ARG A 232 15.58 16.24 -14.51
CA ARG A 232 16.95 16.16 -13.98
C ARG A 232 16.88 15.70 -12.54
N TRP A 233 17.41 14.50 -12.29
CA TRP A 233 17.41 13.89 -10.97
C TRP A 233 18.71 14.21 -10.24
N GLN A 234 18.61 14.68 -8.99
CA GLN A 234 19.78 14.97 -8.15
C GLN A 234 20.53 13.72 -7.69
N THR A 235 19.85 12.57 -7.67
CA THR A 235 20.39 11.30 -7.19
C THR A 235 20.62 10.34 -8.35
N ASN A 236 21.46 9.33 -8.10
CA ASN A 236 21.54 8.16 -8.96
C ASN A 236 20.48 7.14 -8.53
N ALA A 237 19.72 6.62 -9.49
CA ALA A 237 18.83 5.49 -9.29
C ALA A 237 19.01 4.49 -10.46
N PRO A 238 18.66 3.21 -10.25
CA PRO A 238 18.57 2.25 -11.34
C PRO A 238 17.65 2.81 -12.43
N ARG A 239 17.95 2.51 -13.69
CA ARG A 239 16.94 2.69 -14.74
C ARG A 239 15.83 1.67 -14.53
N SER A 240 14.61 2.06 -14.88
CA SER A 240 13.49 1.13 -14.92
C SER A 240 13.87 -0.08 -15.77
N ARG A 241 13.50 -1.27 -15.29
CA ARG A 241 13.63 -2.52 -16.06
C ARG A 241 12.40 -2.80 -16.92
N LEU A 242 11.44 -1.86 -16.95
CA LEU A 242 10.24 -2.01 -17.76
C LEU A 242 10.57 -1.82 -19.25
N PRO A 243 9.95 -2.60 -20.14
CA PRO A 243 10.08 -2.41 -21.57
C PRO A 243 9.60 -1.03 -22.04
N ASP A 244 10.22 -0.53 -23.11
CA ASP A 244 9.89 0.71 -23.78
C ASP A 244 9.14 0.51 -25.12
N THR A 245 8.97 -0.75 -25.56
CA THR A 245 8.32 -1.10 -26.82
C THR A 245 7.20 -2.10 -26.62
N ALA A 246 6.16 -2.00 -27.46
CA ALA A 246 5.01 -2.90 -27.42
C ALA A 246 5.41 -4.36 -27.67
N GLU A 247 6.38 -4.60 -28.56
CA GLU A 247 6.92 -5.93 -28.85
C GLU A 247 7.61 -6.55 -27.63
N ALA A 248 8.40 -5.77 -26.90
CA ALA A 248 9.09 -6.25 -25.70
C ALA A 248 8.12 -6.50 -24.53
N TRP A 249 7.07 -5.69 -24.40
CA TRP A 249 5.94 -5.92 -23.50
C TRP A 249 5.22 -7.24 -23.83
N LYS A 250 4.87 -7.45 -25.11
CA LYS A 250 4.29 -8.72 -25.57
C LYS A 250 5.18 -9.93 -25.28
N GLU A 251 6.48 -9.85 -25.57
CA GLU A 251 7.41 -10.96 -25.32
C GLU A 251 7.49 -11.27 -23.82
N ARG A 252 7.56 -10.25 -22.99
CA ARG A 252 7.52 -10.38 -21.53
C ARG A 252 6.23 -11.06 -21.05
N GLY A 253 5.07 -10.63 -21.54
CA GLY A 253 3.78 -11.24 -21.23
C GLY A 253 3.74 -12.73 -21.62
N ASN A 254 4.27 -13.08 -22.80
CA ASN A 254 4.38 -14.47 -23.25
C ASN A 254 5.25 -15.32 -22.31
N VAL A 255 6.37 -14.79 -21.83
CA VAL A 255 7.25 -15.47 -20.86
C VAL A 255 6.49 -15.74 -19.55
N HIS A 256 5.79 -14.74 -19.01
CA HIS A 256 4.98 -14.92 -17.80
C HIS A 256 3.87 -15.96 -18.00
N PHE A 257 3.18 -15.91 -19.14
CA PHE A 257 2.10 -16.84 -19.47
C PHE A 257 2.61 -18.29 -19.53
N LYS A 258 3.73 -18.53 -20.22
CA LYS A 258 4.36 -19.86 -20.32
C LYS A 258 4.78 -20.42 -18.95
N HIS A 259 5.08 -19.55 -17.99
CA HIS A 259 5.49 -19.92 -16.64
C HIS A 259 4.30 -20.03 -15.66
N GLY A 260 3.05 -19.96 -16.14
CA GLY A 260 1.85 -20.02 -15.29
C GLY A 260 1.63 -18.77 -14.42
N ARG A 261 2.38 -17.69 -14.66
CA ARG A 261 2.26 -16.42 -13.92
C ARG A 261 1.21 -15.53 -14.57
N HIS A 262 -0.04 -15.98 -14.56
CA HIS A 262 -1.13 -15.36 -15.33
C HIS A 262 -1.38 -13.89 -14.99
N PHE A 263 -1.27 -13.50 -13.71
CA PHE A 263 -1.42 -12.10 -13.33
C PHE A 263 -0.29 -11.23 -13.90
N ALA A 264 0.96 -11.64 -13.74
CA ALA A 264 2.12 -10.95 -14.34
C ALA A 264 2.03 -10.90 -15.88
N ALA A 265 1.44 -11.91 -16.51
CA ALA A 265 1.20 -11.92 -17.94
C ALA A 265 0.14 -10.90 -18.39
N SER A 266 -0.90 -10.67 -17.57
CA SER A 266 -2.00 -9.75 -17.90
C SER A 266 -1.67 -8.26 -17.76
N ILE A 267 -0.59 -7.95 -17.03
CA ILE A 267 -0.13 -6.57 -16.76
C ILE A 267 1.12 -6.22 -17.56
N ALA A 268 1.57 -7.12 -18.42
CA ALA A 268 2.68 -6.95 -19.35
C ALA A 268 2.18 -6.58 -20.75
#